data_AF-A0A0V0Z2C0-F1
#
_entry.id   AF-A0A0V0Z2C0-F1
#
_cell.length_a   1.000
_cell.length_b   1.000
_cell.length_c   1.000
_cell.angle_alpha   90.00
_cell.angle_beta   90.00
_cell.angle_gamma   90.00
#
_symmetry.space_group_name_H-M   'P 1'
#
loop_
_entity.id
_entity.type
_entity.pdbx_description
1 polymer ?
#
loop_
_entity_poly.entity_id
_entity_poly.type
_entity_poly.pdbx_seq_one_letter_code
_entity_poly.pdbx_strand_id
1 'polypeptide(L)'
;MEKKNALKRRAAEEMKTVPQIYHEDASSASADLETAGQFPTYKSVKTAMYRKRAQKISRTFTNSSAAGDSTPMTKSGRCFLLYNHVYNSILIFCTEENLSILSEHSVWSMDGTFKIVPEWYQQMFTIHAAVLGVVLQPQTVICDFETALIPALQGTFPGVNIQGCYFHFCQAVLRKVTDLGMRTSYIHEAATKKKVKMLLATAFLPPHDVPVA
;
A
#
# COMPACT_ATOMS: atom_id res chain seq x y z
N MET A 1 -20.24 6.77 -19.43
CA MET A 1 -20.35 6.11 -18.11
C MET A 1 -20.14 4.59 -18.21
N GLU A 2 -20.60 3.97 -19.29
CA GLU A 2 -20.51 2.52 -19.57
C GLU A 2 -19.08 1.97 -19.64
N LYS A 3 -18.16 2.62 -20.37
CA LYS A 3 -16.75 2.17 -20.49
C LYS A 3 -16.05 2.03 -19.13
N LYS A 4 -16.32 2.93 -18.18
CA LYS A 4 -15.79 2.83 -16.80
C LYS A 4 -16.38 1.64 -16.04
N ASN A 5 -17.65 1.30 -16.28
CA ASN A 5 -18.29 0.13 -15.65
C ASN A 5 -17.73 -1.17 -16.23
N ALA A 6 -17.49 -1.23 -17.54
CA ALA A 6 -16.84 -2.37 -18.20
C ALA A 6 -15.44 -2.63 -17.64
N LEU A 7 -14.58 -1.61 -17.56
CA LEU A 7 -13.24 -1.70 -16.97
C LEU A 7 -13.25 -2.22 -15.53
N LYS A 8 -14.18 -1.73 -14.70
CA LYS A 8 -14.35 -2.19 -13.30
C LYS A 8 -14.78 -3.66 -13.23
N ARG A 9 -15.66 -4.09 -14.13
CA ARG A 9 -16.14 -5.47 -14.21
C ARG A 9 -15.02 -6.41 -14.67
N ARG A 10 -14.33 -6.10 -15.78
CA ARG A 10 -13.17 -6.85 -16.26
C ARG A 10 -12.07 -6.95 -15.21
N ALA A 11 -11.77 -5.84 -14.52
CA ALA A 11 -10.80 -5.82 -13.42
C ALA A 11 -11.15 -6.78 -12.27
N ALA A 12 -12.44 -7.08 -12.06
CA ALA A 12 -12.90 -8.01 -11.03
C ALA A 12 -12.98 -9.46 -11.53
N GLU A 13 -13.19 -9.67 -12.83
CA GLU A 13 -13.43 -10.99 -13.44
C GLU A 13 -12.18 -11.67 -14.00
N GLU A 14 -11.26 -10.90 -14.57
CA GLU A 14 -10.11 -11.45 -15.27
C GLU A 14 -8.91 -11.62 -14.35
N MET A 15 -8.09 -12.65 -14.60
CA MET A 15 -6.81 -12.84 -13.90
C MET A 15 -5.69 -11.91 -14.39
N LYS A 16 -5.89 -11.19 -15.50
CA LYS A 16 -4.93 -10.22 -16.05
C LYS A 16 -4.68 -9.06 -15.09
N THR A 17 -3.49 -8.46 -15.12
CA THR A 17 -3.19 -7.30 -14.26
C THR A 17 -4.08 -6.10 -14.62
N VAL A 18 -4.36 -5.21 -13.65
CA VAL A 18 -5.17 -3.99 -13.90
C VAL A 18 -4.60 -3.14 -15.04
N PRO A 19 -3.26 -2.95 -15.17
CA PRO A 19 -2.68 -2.29 -16.33
C PRO A 19 -2.98 -3.00 -17.66
N GLN A 20 -2.83 -4.33 -17.75
CA GLN A 20 -3.10 -5.07 -18.99
C GLN A 20 -4.55 -4.92 -19.45
N ILE A 21 -5.51 -5.04 -18.54
CA ILE A 21 -6.94 -4.86 -18.83
C ILE A 21 -7.20 -3.46 -19.40
N TYR A 22 -6.60 -2.43 -18.79
CA TYR A 22 -6.74 -1.07 -19.29
C TYR A 22 -6.13 -0.88 -20.67
N HIS A 23 -4.91 -1.38 -20.89
CA HIS A 23 -4.21 -1.21 -22.17
C HIS A 23 -4.96 -1.92 -23.31
N GLU A 24 -5.48 -3.13 -23.08
CA GLU A 24 -6.30 -3.83 -24.08
C GLU A 24 -7.54 -3.03 -24.47
N ASP A 25 -8.35 -2.59 -23.49
CA ASP A 25 -9.57 -1.82 -23.78
C ASP A 25 -9.25 -0.45 -24.41
N ALA A 26 -8.16 0.20 -23.99
CA ALA A 26 -7.72 1.47 -24.57
C ALA A 26 -7.27 1.30 -26.02
N SER A 27 -6.52 0.24 -26.32
CA SER A 27 -6.11 -0.10 -27.69
C SER A 27 -7.33 -0.41 -28.57
N SER A 28 -8.28 -1.22 -28.08
CA SER A 28 -9.52 -1.51 -28.81
C SER A 28 -10.37 -0.26 -29.04
N ALA A 29 -10.47 0.64 -28.07
CA ALA A 29 -11.20 1.90 -28.23
C ALA A 29 -10.50 2.92 -29.14
N SER A 30 -9.18 2.83 -29.29
CA SER A 30 -8.41 3.69 -30.19
C SER A 30 -8.54 3.31 -31.66
N ALA A 31 -8.99 2.09 -31.96
CA ALA A 31 -9.27 1.63 -33.31
C ALA A 31 -10.56 2.24 -33.91
N ASP A 32 -11.39 2.85 -33.06
CA ASP A 32 -12.63 3.52 -33.44
C ASP A 32 -12.48 5.04 -33.24
N LEU A 33 -12.42 5.77 -34.36
CA LEU A 33 -12.15 7.20 -34.40
C LEU A 33 -13.19 8.04 -33.66
N GLU A 34 -14.44 7.58 -33.59
CA GLU A 34 -15.53 8.31 -32.93
C GLU A 34 -15.45 8.21 -31.39
N THR A 35 -14.87 7.12 -30.87
CA THR A 35 -14.92 6.81 -29.44
C THR A 35 -13.56 6.84 -28.72
N ALA A 36 -12.47 7.06 -29.45
CA ALA A 36 -11.11 7.20 -28.93
C ALA A 36 -10.97 8.37 -27.92
N GLY A 37 -11.52 9.55 -28.25
CA GLY A 37 -11.46 10.74 -27.39
C GLY A 37 -12.32 10.65 -26.12
N GLN A 38 -13.26 9.71 -26.08
CA GLN A 38 -14.19 9.51 -24.96
C GLN A 38 -13.71 8.41 -23.98
N PHE A 39 -12.58 7.75 -24.28
CA PHE A 39 -12.06 6.70 -23.41
C PHE A 39 -11.45 7.30 -22.13
N PRO A 40 -11.81 6.78 -20.94
CA PRO A 40 -11.32 7.35 -19.69
C PRO A 40 -9.82 7.14 -19.52
N THR A 41 -9.12 8.14 -19.00
CA THR A 41 -7.67 8.01 -18.71
C THR A 41 -7.42 7.01 -17.58
N TYR A 42 -6.27 6.32 -17.63
CA TYR A 42 -5.88 5.33 -16.62
C TYR A 42 -5.94 5.90 -15.20
N LYS A 43 -5.41 7.11 -15.00
CA LYS A 43 -5.42 7.82 -13.71
C LYS A 43 -6.84 8.00 -13.16
N SER A 44 -7.84 8.20 -14.02
CA SER A 44 -9.23 8.40 -13.61
C SER A 44 -9.97 7.13 -13.19
N VAL A 45 -9.49 5.95 -13.63
CA VAL A 45 -10.15 4.66 -13.38
C VAL A 45 -9.37 3.72 -12.47
N LYS A 46 -8.04 3.92 -12.32
CA LYS A 46 -7.13 3.07 -11.56
C LYS A 46 -7.70 2.69 -10.19
N THR A 47 -7.97 3.66 -9.33
CA THR A 47 -8.46 3.41 -7.96
C THR A 47 -9.77 2.64 -7.93
N ALA A 48 -10.70 2.95 -8.85
CA ALA A 48 -11.99 2.29 -8.91
C ALA A 48 -11.88 0.84 -9.40
N MET A 49 -10.98 0.55 -10.35
CA MET A 49 -10.69 -0.81 -10.83
C MET A 49 -10.09 -1.66 -9.70
N TYR A 50 -9.05 -1.17 -9.01
CA TYR A 50 -8.46 -1.88 -7.87
C TYR A 50 -9.47 -2.12 -6.74
N ARG A 51 -10.31 -1.12 -6.43
CA ARG A 51 -11.37 -1.28 -5.42
C ARG A 51 -12.40 -2.34 -5.81
N LYS A 52 -12.83 -2.37 -7.08
CA LYS A 52 -13.80 -3.37 -7.56
C LYS A 52 -13.19 -4.77 -7.57
N ARG A 53 -11.90 -4.89 -7.91
CA ARG A 53 -11.17 -6.15 -7.87
C ARG A 53 -11.03 -6.71 -6.46
N ALA A 54 -10.70 -5.86 -5.48
CA ALA A 54 -10.61 -6.25 -4.08
C ALA A 54 -11.94 -6.82 -3.54
N GLN A 55 -13.09 -6.34 -4.05
CA GLN A 55 -14.42 -6.86 -3.68
C GLN A 55 -14.70 -8.29 -4.18
N LYS A 56 -13.95 -8.79 -5.18
CA LYS A 56 -14.18 -10.09 -5.84
C LYS A 56 -13.05 -11.10 -5.62
N ILE A 57 -11.98 -10.74 -4.89
CA ILE A 57 -11.07 -11.76 -4.35
C ILE A 57 -11.95 -12.79 -3.62
N SER A 58 -11.90 -14.03 -4.10
CA SER A 58 -12.91 -15.05 -3.82
C SER A 58 -13.16 -15.19 -2.31
N ARG A 59 -14.44 -15.02 -1.94
CA ARG A 59 -14.99 -15.26 -0.59
C ARG A 59 -15.23 -16.76 -0.34
N THR A 60 -14.99 -17.59 -1.34
CA THR A 60 -15.02 -19.04 -1.29
C THR A 60 -13.60 -19.55 -1.45
N PHE A 61 -12.90 -19.72 -0.32
CA PHE A 61 -12.19 -20.97 -0.12
C PHE A 61 -13.27 -21.91 0.37
N THR A 62 -13.81 -22.75 -0.51
CA THR A 62 -14.74 -23.79 -0.08
C THR A 62 -13.99 -24.63 0.94
N ASN A 63 -14.58 -24.86 2.12
CA ASN A 63 -14.21 -25.94 3.04
C ASN A 63 -14.41 -27.34 2.42
N SER A 64 -14.48 -27.43 1.09
CA SER A 64 -14.27 -28.70 0.43
C SER A 64 -12.77 -28.97 0.47
N SER A 65 -12.47 -30.24 0.68
CA SER A 65 -11.25 -30.94 0.30
C SER A 65 -10.85 -30.77 -1.19
N ALA A 66 -11.14 -29.63 -1.82
CA ALA A 66 -10.67 -29.26 -3.15
C ALA A 66 -9.23 -28.74 -3.06
N ALA A 67 -8.33 -29.62 -2.62
CA ALA A 67 -7.12 -29.79 -3.40
C ALA A 67 -7.58 -30.11 -4.82
N GLY A 68 -7.57 -29.13 -5.71
CA GLY A 68 -7.34 -29.44 -7.11
C GLY A 68 -5.89 -29.90 -7.21
N ASP A 69 -5.61 -31.15 -6.81
CA ASP A 69 -4.40 -31.98 -6.95
C ASP A 69 -3.00 -31.34 -6.84
N SER A 70 -2.90 -30.08 -6.43
CA SER A 70 -1.66 -29.32 -6.43
C SER A 70 -1.49 -28.65 -5.07
N THR A 71 -0.59 -29.22 -4.29
CA THR A 71 0.00 -28.58 -3.12
C THR A 71 0.41 -27.15 -3.49
N PRO A 72 0.12 -26.13 -2.67
CA PRO A 72 0.59 -24.77 -2.95
C PRO A 72 2.11 -24.76 -3.14
N MET A 73 2.55 -24.34 -4.33
CA MET A 73 3.97 -24.30 -4.70
C MET A 73 4.45 -22.85 -4.86
N THR A 74 5.72 -22.61 -4.55
CA THR A 74 6.42 -21.40 -4.98
C THR A 74 6.60 -21.39 -6.50
N LYS A 75 6.98 -20.23 -7.07
CA LYS A 75 7.33 -20.11 -8.50
C LYS A 75 8.49 -21.01 -8.92
N SER A 76 9.31 -21.45 -7.97
CA SER A 76 10.42 -22.37 -8.20
C SER A 76 10.03 -23.83 -7.94
N GLY A 77 8.73 -24.15 -7.83
CA GLY A 77 8.25 -25.51 -7.63
C GLY A 77 8.55 -26.11 -6.25
N ARG A 78 8.66 -25.28 -5.20
CA ARG A 78 8.86 -25.77 -3.82
C ARG A 78 7.54 -25.74 -3.05
N CYS A 79 7.30 -26.71 -2.17
CA CYS A 79 6.13 -26.70 -1.29
C CYS A 79 6.10 -25.41 -0.46
N PHE A 80 4.95 -24.77 -0.40
CA PHE A 80 4.79 -23.45 0.23
C PHE A 80 3.69 -23.41 1.30
N LEU A 81 2.93 -24.50 1.51
CA LEU A 81 2.00 -24.64 2.63
C LEU A 81 2.63 -25.54 3.69
N LEU A 82 3.12 -24.94 4.78
CA LEU A 82 3.82 -25.66 5.85
C LEU A 82 2.84 -26.22 6.89
N TYR A 83 1.77 -25.47 7.19
CA TYR A 83 0.82 -25.84 8.24
C TYR A 83 -0.60 -25.42 7.90
N ASN A 84 -1.56 -26.29 8.22
CA ASN A 84 -2.99 -26.04 8.09
C ASN A 84 -3.74 -26.61 9.29
N HIS A 85 -4.10 -25.75 10.25
CA HIS A 85 -4.91 -26.12 11.40
C HIS A 85 -6.37 -25.74 11.18
N VAL A 86 -7.12 -26.71 10.67
CA VAL A 86 -8.53 -26.54 10.25
C VAL A 86 -9.41 -25.97 11.37
N TYR A 87 -9.27 -26.46 12.60
CA TYR A 87 -10.14 -26.06 13.72
C TYR A 87 -9.92 -24.63 14.23
N ASN A 88 -8.71 -24.10 14.05
CA ASN A 88 -8.35 -22.75 14.51
C ASN A 88 -8.27 -21.78 13.34
N SER A 89 -8.55 -22.25 12.12
CA SER A 89 -8.38 -21.50 10.87
C SER A 89 -7.01 -20.81 10.81
N ILE A 90 -5.94 -21.59 11.03
CA ILE A 90 -4.56 -21.09 10.90
C ILE A 90 -3.91 -21.77 9.70
N LEU A 91 -3.46 -20.96 8.75
CA LEU A 91 -2.59 -21.38 7.65
C LEU A 91 -1.22 -20.74 7.82
N ILE A 92 -0.16 -21.54 7.67
CA ILE A 92 1.21 -21.04 7.62
C ILE A 92 1.79 -21.37 6.25
N PHE A 93 2.09 -20.32 5.50
CA PHE A 93 2.81 -20.43 4.24
C PHE A 93 4.29 -20.16 4.47
N CYS A 94 5.12 -21.17 4.23
CA CYS A 94 6.57 -21.09 4.43
C CYS A 94 7.25 -22.22 3.67
N THR A 95 8.52 -22.05 3.34
CA THR A 95 9.40 -23.13 2.88
C THR A 95 10.30 -23.57 4.03
N GLU A 96 10.87 -24.77 3.98
CA GLU A 96 11.86 -25.19 4.99
C GLU A 96 13.10 -24.29 5.00
N GLU A 97 13.55 -23.81 3.83
CA GLU A 97 14.65 -22.85 3.73
C GLU A 97 14.33 -21.54 4.47
N ASN A 98 13.12 -20.98 4.28
CA ASN A 98 12.70 -19.79 4.99
C ASN A 98 12.67 -20.02 6.51
N LEU A 99 12.27 -21.22 6.95
CA LEU A 99 12.24 -21.58 8.37
C LEU A 99 13.65 -21.72 8.95
N SER A 100 14.59 -22.32 8.21
CA SER A 100 16.01 -22.38 8.57
C SER A 100 16.58 -20.98 8.74
N ILE A 101 16.37 -20.11 7.74
CA ILE A 101 16.80 -18.71 7.77
C ILE A 101 16.19 -18.00 8.99
N LEU A 102 14.89 -18.15 9.26
CA LEU A 102 14.27 -17.57 10.45
C LEU A 102 14.94 -18.06 11.74
N SER A 103 15.26 -19.34 11.84
CA SER A 103 15.89 -19.94 13.03
C SER A 103 17.34 -19.49 13.28
N GLU A 104 18.06 -19.11 12.21
CA GLU A 104 19.47 -18.71 12.28
C GLU A 104 19.67 -17.22 12.61
N HIS A 105 18.62 -16.41 12.49
CA HIS A 105 18.71 -14.94 12.63
C HIS A 105 17.98 -14.46 13.89
N SER A 106 18.57 -13.48 14.57
CA SER A 106 18.05 -12.93 15.84
C SER A 106 17.15 -11.71 15.68
N VAL A 107 17.18 -11.04 14.53
CA VAL A 107 16.37 -9.84 14.27
C VAL A 107 15.22 -10.20 13.35
N TRP A 108 14.01 -10.18 13.89
CA TRP A 108 12.77 -10.45 13.17
C TRP A 108 11.93 -9.18 13.06
N SER A 109 11.42 -8.93 11.86
CA SER A 109 10.44 -7.89 11.58
C SER A 109 9.09 -8.55 11.30
N MET A 110 8.05 -8.07 11.99
CA MET A 110 6.71 -8.64 11.92
C MET A 110 5.69 -7.54 11.63
N ASP A 111 4.74 -7.81 10.75
CA ASP A 111 3.63 -6.88 10.46
C ASP A 111 2.34 -7.67 10.21
N GLY A 112 1.20 -7.04 10.47
CA GLY A 112 -0.11 -7.65 10.32
C GLY A 112 -1.06 -6.73 9.56
N THR A 113 -1.71 -7.27 8.52
CA THR A 113 -2.68 -6.52 7.71
C THR A 113 -4.05 -7.18 7.72
N PHE A 114 -5.08 -6.36 7.90
CA PHE A 114 -6.49 -6.78 7.91
C PHE A 114 -7.17 -6.56 6.55
N LYS A 115 -6.57 -5.75 5.66
CA LYS A 115 -7.25 -5.22 4.46
C LYS A 115 -7.34 -6.19 3.28
N ILE A 116 -6.51 -7.23 3.28
CA ILE A 116 -6.30 -8.13 2.13
C ILE A 116 -6.54 -9.61 2.48
N VAL A 117 -7.21 -9.84 3.60
CA VAL A 117 -7.39 -11.17 4.18
C VAL A 117 -8.73 -11.76 3.73
N PRO A 118 -8.82 -13.05 3.36
CA PRO A 118 -10.09 -13.70 3.11
C PRO A 118 -10.99 -13.65 4.34
N GLU A 119 -12.31 -13.59 4.15
CA GLU A 119 -13.32 -13.39 5.22
C GLU A 119 -13.25 -14.42 6.37
N TRP A 120 -12.72 -15.61 6.09
CA TRP A 120 -12.55 -16.70 7.07
C TRP A 120 -11.35 -16.52 8.01
N TYR A 121 -10.47 -15.57 7.73
CA TYR A 121 -9.27 -15.30 8.52
C TYR A 121 -9.31 -13.87 9.03
N GLN A 122 -8.95 -13.68 10.31
CA GLN A 122 -9.00 -12.37 10.94
C GLN A 122 -7.92 -11.42 10.42
N GLN A 123 -6.72 -11.94 10.14
CA GLN A 123 -5.53 -11.14 9.83
C GLN A 123 -4.55 -11.94 8.97
N MET A 124 -3.84 -11.28 8.06
CA MET A 124 -2.65 -11.82 7.41
C MET A 124 -1.44 -11.28 8.15
N PHE A 125 -0.60 -12.17 8.65
CA PHE A 125 0.59 -11.82 9.42
C PHE A 125 1.84 -12.22 8.64
N THR A 126 2.84 -11.35 8.56
CA THR A 126 4.11 -11.60 7.88
C THR A 126 5.26 -11.55 8.88
N ILE A 127 6.18 -12.51 8.76
CA ILE A 127 7.39 -12.61 9.58
C ILE A 127 8.59 -12.63 8.64
N HIS A 128 9.56 -11.75 8.90
CA HIS A 128 10.78 -11.62 8.11
C HIS A 128 12.00 -11.68 9.03
N ALA A 129 13.04 -12.43 8.64
CA ALA A 129 14.36 -12.34 9.26
C ALA A 129 15.25 -11.36 8.49
N ALA A 130 16.08 -10.61 9.20
CA ALA A 130 17.11 -9.77 8.61
C ALA A 130 18.37 -10.60 8.27
N VAL A 131 18.49 -11.05 7.01
CA VAL A 131 19.48 -12.06 6.57
C VAL A 131 20.93 -11.56 6.47
N LEU A 132 21.16 -10.25 6.53
CA LEU A 132 22.51 -9.71 6.27
C LEU A 132 23.35 -9.47 7.51
N GLY A 133 22.84 -9.70 8.73
CA GLY A 133 23.56 -9.36 9.97
C GLY A 133 24.05 -7.91 10.01
N VAL A 134 23.51 -7.04 9.14
CA VAL A 134 23.94 -5.66 8.99
C VAL A 134 23.36 -4.90 10.15
N VAL A 135 24.24 -4.44 11.03
CA VAL A 135 23.89 -3.44 12.03
C VAL A 135 23.58 -2.16 11.27
N LEU A 136 22.29 -1.82 11.21
CA LEU A 136 21.86 -0.55 10.67
C LEU A 136 22.25 0.56 11.65
N GLN A 137 23.08 1.49 11.18
CA GLN A 137 23.40 2.72 11.92
C GLN A 137 23.07 3.93 11.03
N PRO A 138 21.77 4.20 10.80
CA PRO A 138 21.39 5.34 10.00
C PRO A 138 21.79 6.63 10.71
N GLN A 139 22.48 7.53 10.00
CA GLN A 139 22.74 8.87 10.52
C GLN A 139 21.45 9.71 10.56
N THR A 140 20.53 9.48 9.62
CA THR A 140 19.25 10.19 9.55
C THR A 140 18.14 9.26 9.11
N VAL A 141 16.99 9.33 9.77
CA VAL A 141 15.76 8.64 9.39
C VAL A 141 14.69 9.68 9.08
N ILE A 142 14.11 9.58 7.89
CA ILE A 142 12.94 10.38 7.50
C ILE A 142 11.70 9.52 7.72
N CYS A 143 10.86 9.89 8.66
CA CYS A 143 9.66 9.13 9.03
C CYS A 143 8.41 10.02 9.05
N ASP A 144 7.23 9.42 9.20
CA ASP A 144 6.03 10.19 9.52
C ASP A 144 6.09 10.77 10.95
N PHE A 145 5.03 11.50 11.32
CA PHE A 145 4.94 12.20 12.61
C PHE A 145 4.18 11.37 13.66
N GLU A 146 4.19 10.04 13.57
CA GLU A 146 3.53 9.20 14.57
C GLU A 146 4.23 9.31 15.94
N THR A 147 3.45 9.61 16.97
CA THR A 147 3.95 9.87 18.34
C THR A 147 4.78 8.72 18.90
N ALA A 148 4.43 7.48 18.55
CA ALA A 148 5.14 6.28 19.01
C ALA A 148 6.39 5.96 18.16
N LEU A 149 6.45 6.43 16.91
CA LEU A 149 7.49 6.06 15.97
C LEU A 149 8.82 6.75 16.29
N ILE A 150 8.78 8.04 16.61
CA ILE A 150 9.99 8.83 16.88
C ILE A 150 10.75 8.28 18.10
N PRO A 151 10.12 8.03 19.27
CA PRO A 151 10.81 7.42 20.40
C PRO A 151 11.33 6.01 20.10
N ALA A 152 10.59 5.21 19.32
CA ALA A 152 11.02 3.86 18.95
C ALA A 152 12.29 3.89 18.07
N LEU A 153 12.35 4.80 17.09
CA LEU A 153 13.53 4.99 16.25
C LEU A 153 14.74 5.47 17.06
N GLN A 154 14.53 6.43 17.96
CA GLN A 154 15.60 6.95 18.83
C GLN A 154 16.10 5.89 19.83
N GLY A 155 15.21 5.02 20.34
CA GLY A 155 15.58 3.90 21.19
C GLY A 155 16.32 2.78 20.46
N THR A 156 15.97 2.54 19.19
CA THR A 156 16.58 1.50 18.35
C THR A 156 17.94 1.95 17.78
N PHE A 157 18.07 3.22 17.41
CA PHE A 157 19.27 3.79 16.79
C PHE A 157 19.77 5.00 17.61
N PRO A 158 20.58 4.77 18.66
CA PRO A 158 21.12 5.87 19.46
C PRO A 158 21.88 6.89 18.60
N GLY A 159 21.55 8.18 18.77
CA GLY A 159 22.20 9.26 18.02
C GLY A 159 21.66 9.49 16.59
N VAL A 160 20.63 8.77 16.16
CA VAL A 160 19.97 9.02 14.88
C VAL A 160 19.34 10.41 14.82
N ASN A 161 19.54 11.13 13.72
CA ASN A 161 18.79 12.35 13.45
C ASN A 161 17.42 12.00 12.87
N ILE A 162 16.34 12.47 13.49
CA ILE A 162 14.99 12.24 12.99
C ILE A 162 14.52 13.46 12.20
N GLN A 163 14.07 13.22 10.97
CA GLN A 163 13.47 14.23 10.12
C GLN A 163 12.03 13.85 9.77
N GLY A 164 11.13 14.84 9.81
CA GLY A 164 9.74 14.64 9.41
C GLY A 164 9.59 14.51 7.90
N CYS A 165 8.76 13.57 7.45
CA CYS A 165 8.48 13.38 6.05
C CYS A 165 7.67 14.56 5.47
N TYR A 166 8.31 15.33 4.59
CA TYR A 166 7.68 16.49 3.94
C TYR A 166 6.39 16.14 3.18
N PHE A 167 6.32 14.94 2.59
CA PHE A 167 5.11 14.48 1.90
C PHE A 167 3.93 14.32 2.86
N HIS A 168 4.15 13.66 4.01
CA HIS A 168 3.11 13.49 5.03
C HIS A 168 2.72 14.82 5.69
N PHE A 169 3.70 15.73 5.87
CA PHE A 169 3.43 17.10 6.31
C PHE A 169 2.52 17.84 5.32
N CYS A 170 2.83 17.79 4.02
CA CYS A 170 1.99 18.40 2.98
C CYS A 170 0.56 17.84 3.02
N GLN A 171 0.40 16.53 3.18
CA GLN A 171 -0.91 15.92 3.30
C GLN A 171 -1.67 16.39 4.54
N ALA A 172 -1.00 16.50 5.69
CA ALA A 172 -1.60 17.02 6.92
C ALA A 172 -2.10 18.46 6.75
N VAL A 173 -1.28 19.34 6.16
CA VAL A 173 -1.67 20.72 5.87
C VAL A 173 -2.86 20.78 4.91
N LEU A 174 -2.86 20.01 3.82
CA LEU A 174 -3.96 20.00 2.87
C LEU A 174 -5.26 19.40 3.44
N ARG A 175 -5.17 18.43 4.36
CA ARG A 175 -6.32 17.97 5.14
C ARG A 175 -6.88 19.10 5.99
N LYS A 176 -6.03 19.82 6.73
CA LYS A 176 -6.48 20.95 7.57
C LYS A 176 -7.11 22.08 6.75
N VAL A 177 -6.57 22.41 5.58
CA VAL A 177 -7.17 23.38 4.64
C VAL A 177 -8.58 22.93 4.23
N THR A 178 -8.80 21.62 4.05
CA THR A 178 -10.12 21.07 3.75
C THR A 178 -11.05 21.15 4.96
N ASP A 179 -10.58 20.80 6.15
CA ASP A 179 -11.36 20.85 7.40
C ASP A 179 -11.82 22.27 7.76
N LEU A 180 -11.03 23.28 7.38
CA LEU A 180 -11.39 24.70 7.54
C LEU A 180 -12.36 25.21 6.44
N GLY A 181 -12.86 24.33 5.56
CA GLY A 181 -13.77 24.72 4.46
C GLY A 181 -13.08 25.46 3.31
N MET A 182 -11.75 25.60 3.32
CA MET A 182 -11.00 26.42 2.36
C MET A 182 -10.62 25.67 1.07
N ARG A 183 -11.13 24.46 0.86
CA ARG A 183 -10.77 23.62 -0.30
C ARG A 183 -11.08 24.30 -1.64
N THR A 184 -12.27 24.90 -1.77
CA THR A 184 -12.69 25.58 -3.00
C THR A 184 -11.78 26.78 -3.30
N SER A 185 -11.56 27.64 -2.30
CA SER A 185 -10.65 28.78 -2.39
C SER A 185 -9.21 28.37 -2.70
N TYR A 186 -8.70 27.28 -2.11
CA TYR A 186 -7.38 26.75 -2.45
C TYR A 186 -7.25 26.33 -3.93
N ILE A 187 -8.31 25.79 -4.52
CA ILE A 187 -8.33 25.34 -5.92
C ILE A 187 -8.43 26.53 -6.88
N HIS A 188 -9.30 27.50 -6.57
CA HIS A 188 -9.72 28.54 -7.52
C HIS A 188 -9.11 29.92 -7.27
N GLU A 189 -8.64 30.22 -6.06
CA GLU A 189 -8.09 31.54 -5.72
C GLU A 189 -6.56 31.49 -5.60
N ALA A 190 -5.88 32.25 -6.47
CA ALA A 190 -4.43 32.30 -6.50
C ALA A 190 -3.81 32.81 -5.18
N ALA A 191 -4.45 33.78 -4.52
CA ALA A 191 -3.99 34.34 -3.25
C ALA A 191 -4.01 33.28 -2.13
N THR A 192 -5.11 32.55 -1.99
CA THR A 192 -5.27 31.47 -1.01
C THR A 192 -4.29 30.33 -1.29
N LYS A 193 -4.15 29.92 -2.56
CA LYS A 193 -3.15 28.93 -2.98
C LYS A 193 -1.71 29.35 -2.66
N LYS A 194 -1.37 30.63 -2.86
CA LYS A 194 -0.05 31.18 -2.53
C LYS A 194 0.22 31.10 -1.02
N LYS A 195 -0.74 31.50 -0.18
CA LYS A 195 -0.62 31.43 1.29
C LYS A 195 -0.40 29.99 1.77
N VAL A 196 -1.18 29.03 1.26
CA VAL A 196 -1.00 27.60 1.62
C VAL A 196 0.37 27.08 1.17
N LYS A 197 0.85 27.47 -0.02
CA LYS A 197 2.20 27.11 -0.46
C LYS A 197 3.30 27.72 0.40
N MET A 198 3.13 28.96 0.87
CA MET A 198 4.06 29.59 1.80
C MET A 198 4.08 28.84 3.15
N LEU A 199 2.92 28.42 3.64
CA LEU A 199 2.83 27.58 4.84
C LEU A 199 3.57 26.24 4.66
N LEU A 200 3.47 25.61 3.50
CA LEU A 200 4.24 24.39 3.22
C LEU A 200 5.75 24.66 3.19
N ALA A 201 6.16 25.83 2.70
CA ALA A 201 7.56 26.21 2.63
C ALA A 201 8.20 26.50 4.00
N THR A 202 7.42 26.69 5.07
CA THR A 202 7.98 26.92 6.42
C THR A 202 8.79 25.74 6.92
N ALA A 203 8.55 24.53 6.41
CA ALA A 203 9.35 23.34 6.72
C ALA A 203 10.82 23.46 6.28
N PHE A 204 11.15 24.43 5.42
CA PHE A 204 12.52 24.70 4.94
C PHE A 204 13.11 25.97 5.52
N LEU A 205 12.39 26.67 6.41
CA LEU A 205 12.93 27.83 7.08
C LEU A 205 13.92 27.38 8.16
N PRO A 206 15.03 28.12 8.37
CA PRO A 206 15.89 27.92 9.51
C PRO A 206 15.09 28.01 10.83
N PRO A 207 15.36 27.16 11.83
CA PRO A 207 14.60 27.18 13.08
C PRO A 207 14.60 28.52 13.80
N HIS A 208 15.66 29.32 13.65
CA HIS A 208 15.76 30.66 14.24
C HIS A 208 14.87 31.71 13.55
N ASP A 209 14.41 31.45 12.33
CA ASP A 209 13.49 32.32 11.60
C ASP A 209 12.01 31.99 11.92
N VAL A 210 11.75 30.91 12.66
CA VAL A 210 10.40 30.50 13.05
C VAL A 210 10.12 30.99 14.47
N PRO A 211 9.19 31.94 14.67
CA PRO A 211 8.83 32.42 16.00
C PRO A 211 8.31 31.27 16.87
N VAL A 212 8.70 31.24 18.14
CA VAL A 212 8.14 30.29 19.11
C VAL A 212 6.66 30.64 19.31
N ALA A 213 5.79 29.64 19.15
CA ALA A 213 4.34 29.76 19.26
C ALA A 213 3.86 29.81 20.72
#